data_AF-A0A2M6XC84-F1
#
_entry.id   AF-A0A2M6XC84-F1
#
_cell.length_a   1.000
_cell.length_b   1.000
_cell.length_c   1.000
_cell.angle_alpha   90.00
_cell.angle_beta   90.00
_cell.angle_gamma   90.00
#
_symmetry.space_group_name_H-M   'P 1'
#
loop_
_entity.id
_entity.type
_entity.pdbx_description
1 polymer ?
#
loop_
_entity_poly.entity_id
_entity_poly.type
_entity_poly.pdbx_seq_one_letter_code
_entity_poly.pdbx_strand_id
1 'polypeptide(L)' 'MIAPKKQISLDEMPDLLTVREVAEVLRVSPLTIKRWGKRGKLPAIRINSRGDRRYRKKAVLWLLGIQGKEES' A
#
# COMPACT_ATOMS: atom_id res chain seq x y z
N MET A 1 -7.36 17.92 18.04
CA MET A 1 -7.53 18.13 16.59
C MET A 1 -7.35 16.78 15.90
N ILE A 2 -8.39 16.26 15.25
CA ILE A 2 -8.27 15.06 14.40
C ILE A 2 -7.78 15.58 13.05
N ALA A 3 -6.58 15.18 12.61
CA ALA A 3 -6.10 15.51 11.28
C ALA A 3 -7.09 14.94 10.24
N PRO A 4 -7.48 15.70 9.21
CA PRO A 4 -8.40 15.20 8.20
C PRO A 4 -7.82 13.95 7.55
N LYS A 5 -8.61 12.87 7.46
CA LYS A 5 -8.23 11.69 6.71
C LYS A 5 -8.13 12.09 5.24
N LYS A 6 -6.92 12.08 4.68
CA LYS A 6 -6.70 12.32 3.25
C LYS A 6 -7.38 11.17 2.48
N GLN A 7 -8.44 11.47 1.73
CA GLN A 7 -8.98 10.51 0.78
C GLN A 7 -7.94 10.34 -0.33
N ILE A 8 -7.49 9.11 -0.54
CA ILE A 8 -6.48 8.81 -1.55
C ILE A 8 -7.20 8.56 -2.87
N SER A 9 -7.15 9.53 -3.77
CA SER A 9 -7.49 9.35 -5.18
C SER A 9 -6.45 8.42 -5.83
N LEU A 10 -6.86 7.51 -6.72
CA LEU A 10 -5.96 6.56 -7.38
C LEU A 10 -4.89 7.28 -8.23
N ASP A 11 -5.27 8.38 -8.86
CA ASP A 11 -4.42 9.17 -9.75
C ASP A 11 -3.28 9.86 -8.98
N GLU A 12 -3.60 10.43 -7.80
CA GLU A 12 -2.66 11.17 -6.94
C GLU A 12 -1.97 10.30 -5.89
N MET A 13 -2.14 8.97 -5.97
CA MET A 13 -1.55 8.03 -5.02
C MET A 13 -0.01 8.06 -5.14
N PRO A 14 0.73 8.20 -4.03
CA PRO A 14 2.19 8.22 -4.05
C PRO A 14 2.76 6.85 -4.43
N ASP A 15 4.01 6.83 -4.92
CA ASP A 15 4.68 5.59 -5.34
C ASP A 15 4.89 4.60 -4.19
N LEU A 16 5.05 5.10 -2.97
CA LEU A 16 5.23 4.32 -1.76
C LEU A 16 4.16 4.65 -0.73
N LEU A 17 3.36 3.64 -0.38
CA LEU A 17 2.29 3.73 0.59
C LEU A 17 2.70 3.16 1.94
N THR A 18 2.21 3.77 3.00
CA THR A 18 2.27 3.26 4.37
C THR A 18 1.33 2.07 4.54
N VAL A 19 1.50 1.32 5.64
CA VAL A 19 0.57 0.22 6.01
C VAL A 19 -0.89 0.68 6.08
N ARG A 20 -1.14 1.90 6.60
CA ARG A 20 -2.50 2.42 6.79
C ARG A 20 -3.14 2.79 5.46
N GLU A 21 -2.41 3.47 4.59
CA GLU A 21 -2.91 3.86 3.27
C GLU A 21 -3.24 2.63 2.42
N VAL A 22 -2.39 1.60 2.43
CA VAL A 22 -2.70 0.33 1.75
C VAL A 22 -3.94 -0.34 2.32
N ALA A 23 -4.09 -0.33 3.65
CA ALA A 23 -5.24 -0.92 4.32
C ALA A 23 -6.55 -0.20 3.95
N GLU A 24 -6.51 1.13 3.83
CA GLU A 24 -7.65 1.94 3.38
C GLU A 24 -8.00 1.65 1.91
N VAL A 25 -7.00 1.62 1.02
CA VAL A 25 -7.19 1.32 -0.42
C VAL A 25 -7.78 -0.07 -0.64
N LEU A 26 -7.26 -1.08 0.05
CA LEU A 26 -7.70 -2.47 -0.11
C LEU A 26 -8.88 -2.85 0.79
N ARG A 27 -9.40 -1.90 1.60
CA ARG A 27 -10.51 -2.10 2.55
C ARG A 27 -10.30 -3.28 3.51
N VAL A 28 -9.09 -3.44 4.02
CA VAL A 28 -8.72 -4.47 5.00
C VAL A 28 -8.07 -3.87 6.23
N SER A 29 -7.86 -4.67 7.28
CA SER A 29 -7.16 -4.18 8.47
C SER A 29 -5.66 -3.95 8.20
N PRO A 30 -5.00 -2.97 8.87
CA PRO A 30 -3.54 -2.83 8.86
C PRO A 30 -2.80 -4.10 9.29
N LEU A 31 -3.39 -4.91 10.17
CA LEU A 31 -2.83 -6.19 10.60
C LEU A 31 -2.78 -7.19 9.44
N THR A 32 -3.82 -7.23 8.60
CA THR A 32 -3.86 -8.05 7.39
C THR A 32 -2.70 -7.69 6.45
N ILE A 33 -2.45 -6.39 6.23
CA ILE A 33 -1.34 -5.91 5.41
C ILE A 33 0.02 -6.32 6.00
N LYS A 34 0.20 -6.21 7.32
CA LYS A 34 1.42 -6.70 7.99
C LYS A 34 1.62 -8.21 7.83
N ARG A 35 0.54 -9.00 7.90
CA ARG A 35 0.55 -10.46 7.71
C ARG A 35 0.90 -10.84 6.27
N TRP A 36 0.35 -10.13 5.28
CA TRP A 36 0.70 -10.34 3.87
C TRP A 36 2.16 -10.04 3.58
N GLY A 37 2.72 -9.00 4.20
CA GLY A 37 4.16 -8.73 4.13
C GLY A 37 5.02 -9.86 4.69
N LYS A 38 4.61 -10.45 5.84
CA LYS A 38 5.33 -11.60 6.42
C LYS A 38 5.22 -12.86 5.55
N ARG A 39 4.09 -13.04 4.84
CA ARG A 39 3.81 -14.19 3.97
C ARG A 39 4.28 -14.02 2.53
N GLY A 40 4.89 -12.88 2.18
CA GLY A 40 5.34 -12.60 0.80
C GLY A 40 4.24 -12.22 -0.20
N LYS A 41 2.95 -12.26 0.17
CA LYS A 41 1.83 -11.88 -0.73
C LYS A 41 1.88 -10.41 -1.15
N LEU A 42 2.34 -9.54 -0.25
CA LEU A 42 2.53 -8.13 -0.53
C LEU A 42 3.86 -7.70 0.12
N PRO A 43 5.00 -7.88 -0.57
CA PRO A 43 6.31 -7.61 0.00
C PRO A 43 6.45 -6.16 0.47
N ALA A 44 6.94 -5.98 1.70
CA ALA A 44 7.14 -4.68 2.30
C ALA A 44 8.60 -4.23 2.15
N ILE A 45 8.81 -2.97 1.75
CA ILE A 45 10.11 -2.31 1.82
C ILE A 45 10.29 -1.79 3.24
N ARG A 46 11.35 -2.23 3.92
CA ARG A 46 11.76 -1.64 5.19
C ARG A 46 12.61 -0.41 4.91
N ILE A 47 12.22 0.73 5.45
CA ILE A 47 12.87 2.02 5.14
C ILE A 47 13.80 2.52 6.25
N ASN A 48 13.77 1.90 7.42
CA ASN A 48 14.61 2.27 8.55
C ASN A 48 14.80 1.09 9.54
N SER A 49 15.68 1.31 10.51
CA SER A 49 16.01 0.35 11.58
C SER A 49 14.83 0.06 12.52
N ARG A 50 13.89 1.00 12.70
CA ARG A 50 12.65 0.81 13.47
C ARG A 50 11.72 -0.24 12.85
N GLY A 51 11.89 -0.53 11.56
CA GLY A 51 11.08 -1.51 10.84
C GLY A 51 9.82 -0.92 10.22
N ASP A 52 9.80 0.39 9.94
CA ASP A 52 8.73 1.02 9.19
C ASP A 52 8.63 0.41 7.79
N ARG A 53 7.38 0.21 7.34
CA ARG A 53 7.06 -0.50 6.10
C ARG A 53 6.46 0.45 5.07
N ARG A 54 6.90 0.28 3.83
CA ARG A 54 6.33 0.90 2.63
C ARG A 54 5.99 -0.15 1.58
N TYR A 55 5.01 0.17 0.76
CA TYR A 55 4.47 -0.72 -0.28
C TYR A 55 4.38 0.04 -1.59
N ARG A 56 4.81 -0.59 -2.69
CA ARG A 56 4.78 0.05 -4.00
C ARG A 56 3.34 0.19 -4.50
N LYS A 57 3.00 1.37 -5.05
CA LYS A 57 1.73 1.65 -5.75
C LYS A 57 1.37 0.54 -6.74
N LYS A 58 2.31 0.16 -7.63
CA LYS A 58 2.12 -0.91 -8.62
C LYS A 58 1.63 -2.23 -8.00
N ALA A 59 2.20 -2.64 -6.85
CA ALA A 59 1.80 -3.89 -6.20
C ALA A 59 0.39 -3.80 -5.57
N VAL A 60 0.03 -2.63 -5.03
CA VAL A 60 -1.31 -2.39 -4.48
C VAL A 60 -2.36 -2.36 -5.59
N LEU A 61 -2.06 -1.67 -6.71
CA LEU A 61 -2.93 -1.62 -7.89
C LEU A 61 -3.11 -3.00 -8.52
N TRP A 62 -2.05 -3.81 -8.59
CA TRP A 62 -2.12 -5.18 -9.07
C TRP A 62 -3.10 -6.04 -8.25
N LEU A 63 -3.14 -5.86 -6.92
CA LEU A 63 -4.10 -6.56 -6.05
C LEU A 63 -5.55 -6.09 -6.25
N LEU A 64 -5.76 -4.90 -6.81
CA LEU A 64 -7.08 -4.41 -7.23
C LEU A 64 -7.46 -4.87 -8.64
N GLY A 65 -6.59 -5.61 -9.33
CA GLY A 65 -6.80 -5.99 -10.73
C GLY A 65 -6.58 -4.84 -11.73
N ILE A 66 -6.06 -3.70 -11.26
CA ILE A 66 -5.71 -2.56 -12.11
C ILE A 66 -4.33 -2.86 -12.68
N GLN A 67 -4.31 -3.55 -13.82
CA GLN A 67 -3.09 -3.71 -14.60
C GLN A 67 -2.95 -2.49 -15.50
N GLY A 68 -1.88 -1.70 -15.28
CA GLY A 68 -1.46 -0.74 -16.30
C GLY A 68 -1.16 -1.54 -17.56
N LYS A 69 -1.72 -1.11 -18.70
CA LYS A 69 -1.25 -1.57 -20.01
C LYS A 69 0.28 -1.44 -19.98
N GLU A 70 0.99 -2.55 -20.00
CA GLU A 70 2.39 -2.51 -20.39
C GLU A 70 2.36 -2.02 -21.83
N GLU A 71 2.75 -0.76 -22.04
CA GLU A 71 3.07 -0.25 -23.37
C GLU A 71 4.10 -1.22 -23.95
N SER A 72 3.66 -1.99 -24.94
CA SER A 72 4.52 -2.78 -25.83
C SER A 72 5.28 -1.85 -26.78
#